data_AF-A0A8X6EZQ0-F1
#
_entry.id   AF-A0A8X6EZQ0-F1
#
_cell.length_a   1.000
_cell.length_b   1.000
_cell.length_c   1.000
_cell.angle_alpha   90.00
_cell.angle_beta   90.00
_cell.angle_gamma   90.00
#
_symmetry.space_group_name_H-M   'P 1'
#
loop_
_entity.id
_entity.type
_entity.pdbx_description
1 polymer ?
#
loop_
_entity_poly.entity_id
_entity_poly.type
_entity_poly.pdbx_seq_one_letter_code
_entity_poly.pdbx_strand_id
1 'polypeptide(L)'
;MEQQIAEFLRQNQDLIRVLQNRDHSSSHKITVQFEKFDKKKEDFNSFIERFETYLDVQNVPIANRAKGFVSSLREKLHQLLKNLLAPDIPSDQTLDKLKDALRKHLTPKPLIIPSRHKFLN
;
A
#
# COMPACT_ATOMS: atom_id res chain seq x y z
N MET A 1 24.66 53.86 11.53
CA MET A 1 23.27 53.58 11.12
C MET A 1 23.23 52.49 10.05
N GLU A 2 23.92 52.65 8.93
CA GLU A 2 24.04 51.67 7.83
C GLU A 2 24.46 50.24 8.29
N GLN A 3 25.42 50.14 9.21
CA GLN A 3 25.91 48.85 9.71
C GLN A 3 24.86 48.08 10.53
N GLN A 4 24.04 48.78 11.30
CA GLN A 4 22.96 48.15 12.08
C GLN A 4 21.84 47.65 11.17
N ILE A 5 21.58 48.34 10.06
CA ILE A 5 20.59 47.92 9.06
C ILE A 5 21.07 46.64 8.36
N ALA A 6 22.35 46.57 7.99
CA ALA A 6 22.94 45.39 7.37
C ALA A 6 22.92 44.17 8.32
N GLU A 7 23.19 44.38 9.60
CA GLU A 7 23.13 43.33 10.62
C GLU A 7 21.71 42.82 10.83
N PHE A 8 20.73 43.71 10.91
CA PHE A 8 19.32 43.35 11.05
C PHE A 8 18.81 42.55 9.83
N LEU A 9 19.19 42.95 8.61
CA LEU A 9 18.85 42.20 7.39
C LEU A 9 19.47 40.80 7.38
N ARG A 10 20.72 40.67 7.85
CA ARG A 10 21.40 39.38 7.96
C ARG A 10 20.72 38.46 8.97
N GLN A 11 20.34 38.99 10.13
CA GLN A 11 19.58 38.25 11.15
C GLN A 11 18.23 37.77 10.60
N ASN A 12 17.52 38.62 9.86
CA ASN A 12 16.24 38.25 9.27
C ASN A 12 16.38 37.15 8.21
N GLN A 13 17.46 37.16 7.42
CA GLN A 13 17.72 36.07 6.48
C GLN A 13 18.06 34.74 7.17
N ASP A 14 18.81 34.78 8.28
CA ASP A 14 19.12 33.58 9.05
C ASP A 14 17.87 32.98 9.70
N LEU A 15 16.98 33.83 10.22
CA LEU A 15 15.69 33.39 10.75
C LEU A 15 14.82 32.72 9.68
N ILE A 16 14.74 33.30 8.47
CA ILE A 16 14.00 32.67 7.35
C ILE A 16 14.59 31.30 7.02
N ARG A 17 15.91 31.16 7.01
CA ARG A 17 16.60 29.89 6.76
C ARG A 17 16.30 28.85 7.84
N VAL A 18 16.34 29.26 9.11
CA VAL A 18 16.01 28.38 10.25
C VAL A 18 14.55 27.93 10.20
N LEU A 19 13.62 28.81 9.80
CA LEU A 19 12.21 28.47 9.66
C LEU A 19 11.95 27.52 8.49
N GLN A 20 12.62 27.70 7.35
CA GLN A 20 12.56 26.78 6.21
C GLN A 20 13.09 25.38 6.56
N ASN A 21 14.13 25.31 7.38
CA ASN A 21 14.71 24.04 7.83
C ASN A 21 13.87 23.32 8.90
N ARG A 22 12.91 24.01 9.54
CA ARG A 22 12.04 23.44 10.58
C ARG A 22 10.80 22.74 10.03
N ASP A 23 10.51 22.86 8.73
CA ASP A 23 9.40 22.13 8.08
C ASP A 23 9.71 20.65 7.83
N HIS A 24 10.95 20.21 8.08
CA HIS A 24 11.22 18.80 8.32
C HIS A 24 10.91 18.49 9.77
N SER A 25 9.63 18.54 10.12
CA SER A 25 9.13 17.67 11.17
C SER A 25 9.67 16.29 10.86
N SER A 26 10.65 15.84 11.65
CA SER A 26 10.98 14.43 11.78
C SER A 26 9.74 13.78 12.35
N SER A 27 8.74 13.62 11.49
CA SER A 27 7.67 12.68 11.64
C SER A 27 8.42 11.39 11.85
N HIS A 28 8.50 10.96 13.10
CA HIS A 28 9.08 9.68 13.46
C HIS A 28 8.23 8.67 12.71
N LYS A 29 8.63 8.37 11.46
CA LYS A 29 8.06 7.30 10.66
C LYS A 29 8.40 6.08 11.47
N ILE A 30 7.42 5.60 12.24
CA ILE A 30 7.50 4.31 12.90
C ILE A 30 7.77 3.34 11.75
N THR A 31 9.02 2.90 11.63
CA THR A 31 9.46 1.99 10.57
C THR A 31 8.99 0.60 10.98
N VAL A 32 7.67 0.41 10.99
CA VAL A 32 7.07 -0.90 11.19
C VAL A 32 7.29 -1.65 9.90
N GLN A 33 8.12 -2.68 9.97
CA GLN A 33 8.29 -3.63 8.88
C GLN A 33 7.00 -4.45 8.78
N PHE A 34 6.35 -4.42 7.61
CA PHE A 34 5.15 -5.21 7.37
C PHE A 34 5.51 -6.62 6.90
N GLU A 35 5.06 -7.65 7.61
CA GLU A 35 5.33 -9.04 7.22
C GLU A 35 4.58 -9.41 5.93
N LYS A 36 5.33 -9.97 4.97
CA LYS A 36 4.80 -10.44 3.67
C LYS A 36 3.83 -11.60 3.85
N PHE A 37 2.80 -11.66 3.02
CA PHE A 37 1.78 -12.71 3.04
C PHE A 37 2.40 -14.13 3.05
N ASP A 38 1.86 -15.00 3.91
CA ASP A 38 2.17 -16.43 3.94
C ASP A 38 0.91 -17.27 4.06
N LYS A 39 0.59 -18.03 3.01
CA LYS A 39 -0.59 -18.91 2.94
C LYS A 39 -0.59 -20.00 4.03
N LYS A 40 0.57 -20.34 4.62
CA LYS A 40 0.64 -21.33 5.71
C LYS A 40 0.34 -20.71 7.08
N LYS A 41 0.47 -19.38 7.22
CA LYS A 41 0.29 -18.67 8.50
C LYS A 41 -1.07 -18.02 8.61
N GLU A 42 -1.59 -17.45 7.53
CA GLU A 42 -2.81 -16.64 7.54
C GLU A 42 -3.63 -16.82 6.25
N ASP A 43 -4.95 -16.64 6.37
CA ASP A 43 -5.86 -16.53 5.24
C ASP A 43 -5.70 -15.19 4.53
N PHE A 44 -6.05 -15.16 3.24
CA PHE A 44 -5.89 -13.94 2.43
C PHE A 44 -6.73 -12.77 2.95
N ASN A 45 -7.94 -13.02 3.48
CA ASN A 45 -8.78 -11.95 4.04
C ASN A 45 -8.13 -11.31 5.28
N SER A 46 -7.61 -12.13 6.20
CA SER A 46 -6.93 -11.64 7.40
C SER A 46 -5.65 -10.86 7.07
N PHE A 47 -4.92 -11.28 6.04
CA PHE A 47 -3.79 -10.53 5.52
C PHE A 47 -4.19 -9.14 5.00
N ILE A 48 -5.31 -9.05 4.27
CA ILE A 48 -5.82 -7.77 3.77
C ILE A 48 -6.21 -6.84 4.93
N GLU A 49 -6.92 -7.34 5.95
CA GLU A 49 -7.31 -6.54 7.13
C GLU A 49 -6.07 -6.00 7.87
N ARG A 50 -5.05 -6.85 8.07
CA ARG A 50 -3.78 -6.45 8.68
C ARG A 50 -3.05 -5.41 7.83
N PHE A 51 -3.09 -5.56 6.51
CA PHE A 51 -2.46 -4.63 5.57
C PHE A 51 -3.17 -3.27 5.52
N GLU A 52 -4.51 -3.23 5.53
CA GLU A 52 -5.27 -1.99 5.60
C GLU A 52 -4.98 -1.23 6.89
N THR A 53 -5.01 -1.94 8.02
CA THR A 53 -4.66 -1.37 9.33
C THR A 53 -3.26 -0.75 9.30
N TYR A 54 -2.30 -1.45 8.68
CA TYR A 54 -0.94 -0.91 8.50
C TYR A 54 -0.93 0.37 7.66
N LEU A 55 -1.66 0.41 6.54
CA LEU A 55 -1.74 1.61 5.68
C LEU A 55 -2.35 2.81 6.41
N ASP A 56 -3.36 2.59 7.25
CA ASP A 56 -4.00 3.66 8.03
C ASP A 56 -3.10 4.17 9.15
N VAL A 57 -2.43 3.28 9.91
CA VAL A 57 -1.44 3.68 10.92
C VAL A 57 -0.29 4.48 10.30
N GLN A 58 0.16 4.07 9.11
CA GLN A 58 1.25 4.74 8.39
C GLN A 58 0.79 5.98 7.60
N ASN A 59 -0.50 6.33 7.64
CA ASN A 59 -1.09 7.46 6.90
C ASN A 59 -0.71 7.47 5.41
N VAL A 60 -0.71 6.29 4.76
CA VAL A 60 -0.27 6.16 3.36
C VAL A 60 -1.30 6.77 2.43
N PRO A 61 -0.91 7.74 1.56
CA PRO A 61 -1.80 8.33 0.57
C PRO A 61 -2.41 7.28 -0.36
N ILE A 62 -3.68 7.44 -0.74
CA ILE A 62 -4.43 6.47 -1.57
C ILE A 62 -3.67 6.11 -2.86
N ALA A 63 -3.05 7.10 -3.51
CA ALA A 63 -2.25 6.93 -4.72
C ALA A 63 -1.04 5.98 -4.55
N ASN A 64 -0.55 5.81 -3.31
CA ASN A 64 0.59 4.96 -3.00
C ASN A 64 0.19 3.61 -2.41
N ARG A 65 -1.07 3.42 -2.00
CA ARG A 65 -1.55 2.19 -1.36
C ARG A 65 -1.43 0.98 -2.29
N ALA A 66 -1.67 1.15 -3.59
CA ALA A 66 -1.49 0.09 -4.59
C ALA A 66 -0.03 -0.37 -4.68
N LYS A 67 0.92 0.58 -4.74
CA LYS A 67 2.37 0.29 -4.76
C LYS A 67 2.81 -0.41 -3.47
N GLY A 68 2.32 0.06 -2.32
CA GLY A 68 2.55 -0.59 -1.03
C GLY A 68 2.05 -2.03 -1.01
N PHE A 69 0.86 -2.28 -1.58
CA PHE A 69 0.29 -3.62 -1.67
C PHE A 69 1.15 -4.54 -2.52
N VAL A 70 1.51 -4.11 -3.73
CA VAL A 70 2.41 -4.86 -4.63
C VAL A 70 3.72 -5.21 -3.94
N SER A 71 4.30 -4.28 -3.16
CA SER A 71 5.53 -4.50 -2.40
C SER A 71 5.38 -5.48 -1.22
N SER A 72 4.18 -5.60 -0.66
CA SER A 72 3.89 -6.51 0.47
C SER A 72 3.75 -7.98 0.06
N LEU A 73 3.60 -8.24 -1.25
CA LEU A 73 3.43 -9.58 -1.80
C LEU A 73 4.77 -10.31 -1.92
N ARG A 74 4.70 -11.65 -1.87
CA ARG A 74 5.83 -12.52 -2.26
C ARG A 74 5.89 -12.65 -3.79
N GLU A 75 7.05 -13.05 -4.30
CA GLU A 75 7.32 -13.20 -5.74
C GLU A 75 6.25 -14.00 -6.49
N LYS A 76 5.81 -15.15 -5.95
CA LYS A 76 4.78 -15.98 -6.59
C LYS A 76 3.43 -15.27 -6.71
N LEU A 77 3.00 -14.54 -5.68
CA LEU A 77 1.74 -13.78 -5.73
C LEU A 77 1.86 -12.55 -6.61
N HIS A 78 3.01 -11.89 -6.60
CA HIS A 78 3.29 -10.77 -7.48
C HIS A 78 3.21 -11.22 -8.96
N GLN A 79 3.84 -12.35 -9.32
CA GLN A 79 3.78 -12.90 -10.66
C GLN A 79 2.35 -13.31 -11.05
N LEU A 80 1.60 -13.93 -10.12
CA LEU A 80 0.20 -14.26 -10.34
C LEU A 80 -0.63 -13.01 -10.62
N LEU A 81 -0.47 -11.96 -9.80
CA LEU A 81 -1.16 -10.68 -9.98
C LEU A 81 -0.85 -10.07 -11.35
N LYS A 82 0.42 -10.10 -11.77
CA LYS A 82 0.86 -9.63 -13.09
C LYS A 82 0.19 -10.42 -14.22
N ASN A 83 0.07 -11.74 -14.09
CA ASN A 83 -0.59 -12.59 -15.08
C ASN A 83 -2.10 -12.35 -15.13
N LEU A 84 -2.74 -12.07 -13.99
CA LEU A 84 -4.19 -11.81 -13.91
C LEU A 84 -4.59 -10.44 -14.46
N LEU A 85 -3.69 -9.46 -14.40
CA LEU A 85 -3.96 -8.08 -14.82
C LEU A 85 -3.44 -7.75 -16.22
N ALA A 86 -2.73 -8.66 -16.88
CA ALA A 86 -2.20 -8.41 -18.23
C ALA A 86 -3.33 -7.98 -19.20
N PRO A 87 -3.13 -6.91 -20.00
CA PRO A 87 -1.88 -6.17 -20.25
C PRO A 87 -1.58 -4.99 -19.28
N ASP A 88 -2.44 -4.71 -18.31
CA ASP A 88 -2.31 -3.57 -17.39
C ASP A 88 -1.15 -3.73 -16.37
N ILE A 89 -0.62 -2.58 -15.91
CA ILE A 89 0.42 -2.52 -14.88
C ILE A 89 -0.23 -2.59 -13.49
N PRO A 90 0.10 -3.58 -12.64
CA PRO A 90 -0.52 -3.73 -11.31
C PRO A 90 -0.34 -2.50 -10.40
N SER A 91 0.80 -1.82 -10.50
CA SER A 91 1.11 -0.64 -9.68
C SER A 91 0.33 0.62 -10.04
N ASP A 92 -0.30 0.65 -11.22
CA ASP A 92 -1.11 1.78 -11.71
C ASP A 92 -2.60 1.62 -11.38
N GLN A 93 -3.00 0.42 -10.95
CA GLN A 93 -4.38 0.09 -10.62
C GLN A 93 -4.74 0.49 -9.20
N THR A 94 -6.04 0.60 -8.93
CA THR A 94 -6.56 0.82 -7.58
C THR A 94 -6.33 -0.40 -6.68
N LEU A 95 -6.07 -0.16 -5.40
CA LEU A 95 -5.91 -1.22 -4.40
C LEU A 95 -7.08 -2.23 -4.38
N ASP A 96 -8.31 -1.75 -4.52
CA ASP A 96 -9.51 -2.60 -4.53
C ASP A 96 -9.50 -3.64 -5.66
N LYS A 97 -9.23 -3.20 -6.89
CA LYS A 97 -9.09 -4.08 -8.06
C LYS A 97 -8.02 -5.15 -7.86
N LEU A 98 -6.89 -4.80 -7.25
CA LEU A 98 -5.81 -5.75 -6.96
C LEU A 98 -6.24 -6.82 -5.94
N LYS A 99 -6.92 -6.40 -4.88
CA LYS A 99 -7.46 -7.30 -3.85
C LYS A 99 -8.49 -8.26 -4.43
N ASP A 100 -9.42 -7.74 -5.23
CA ASP A 100 -10.49 -8.55 -5.81
C ASP A 100 -9.96 -9.59 -6.81
N ALA A 101 -8.98 -9.21 -7.64
CA ALA A 101 -8.33 -10.13 -8.58
C ALA A 101 -7.66 -11.32 -7.85
N LEU A 102 -6.92 -11.04 -6.77
CA LEU A 102 -6.30 -12.09 -5.98
C LEU A 102 -7.32 -12.90 -5.18
N ARG A 103 -8.35 -12.26 -4.59
CA ARG A 103 -9.40 -12.94 -3.85
C ARG A 103 -10.16 -13.94 -4.73
N LYS A 104 -10.55 -13.55 -5.95
CA LYS A 104 -11.20 -14.45 -6.91
C LYS A 104 -10.38 -15.69 -7.24
N HIS A 105 -9.05 -15.55 -7.28
CA HIS A 105 -8.15 -16.65 -7.60
C HIS A 105 -7.80 -17.51 -6.37
N LEU A 106 -7.63 -16.91 -5.20
CA LEU A 106 -7.25 -17.60 -3.96
C LEU A 106 -8.45 -18.28 -3.29
N THR A 107 -9.64 -17.72 -3.47
CA THR A 107 -10.92 -18.27 -3.00
C THR A 107 -11.85 -18.47 -4.20
N PRO A 108 -11.63 -19.49 -5.04
CA PRO A 108 -12.52 -19.78 -6.15
C PRO A 108 -13.92 -20.07 -5.62
N LYS A 109 -14.93 -19.43 -6.21
CA LYS A 109 -16.33 -19.65 -5.82
C LYS A 109 -16.65 -21.14 -5.96
N PRO A 110 -17.23 -21.80 -4.94
CA PRO A 110 -17.61 -23.20 -5.06
C PRO A 110 -18.53 -23.37 -6.26
N LEU A 111 -18.12 -24.17 -7.24
CA LEU A 111 -18.98 -24.56 -8.35
C LEU A 111 -20.01 -25.52 -7.77
N ILE A 112 -21.21 -25.00 -7.47
CA ILE A 112 -22.36 -25.86 -7.19
C ILE A 112 -22.70 -26.52 -8.52
N ILE A 113 -22.15 -27.70 -8.78
CA ILE A 113 -22.63 -28.56 -9.85
C ILE A 113 -23.93 -29.14 -9.30
N PRO A 114 -25.12 -28.71 -9.77
CA PRO A 114 -26.34 -29.40 -9.40
C PRO A 114 -26.18 -30.84 -9.87
N SER A 115 -26.26 -31.78 -8.93
CA SER A 115 -26.23 -33.21 -9.20
C SER A 115 -27.23 -33.50 -10.32
N ARG A 116 -26.74 -33.90 -11.51
CA ARG A 116 -27.60 -34.46 -12.55
C ARG A 116 -28.11 -35.77 -12.00
N HIS A 117 -29.28 -35.73 -11.37
CA HIS A 117 -30.02 -36.91 -11.00
C HIS A 117 -30.18 -37.75 -12.26
N LYS A 118 -29.71 -39.01 -12.19
CA LYS A 118 -30.03 -40.01 -13.19
C LYS A 118 -31.55 -40.15 -13.19
N PHE A 119 -32.21 -39.71 -14.24
CA PHE A 119 -33.56 -40.19 -14.53
C PHE A 119 -33.39 -41.65 -14.97
N LEU A 120 -33.59 -42.58 -14.03
CA LEU A 120 -33.98 -43.94 -14.39
C LEU A 120 -35.44 -43.87 -14.82
N ASN A 121 -35.68 -44.06 -16.12
CA ASN A 121 -36.78 -44.85 -16.65
C ASN A 121 -36.51 -45.23 -18.10
#